data_AF-A0A6G2QLM9-F1
#
_entry.id   AF-A0A6G2QLM9-F1
#
_cell.length_a   1.000
_cell.length_b   1.000
_cell.length_c   1.000
_cell.angle_alpha   90.00
_cell.angle_beta   90.00
_cell.angle_gamma   90.00
#
_symmetry.space_group_name_H-M   'P 1'
#
loop_
_entity.id
_entity.type
_entity.pdbx_description
1 polymer ?
#
loop_
_entity_poly.entity_id
_entity_poly.type
_entity_poly.pdbx_seq_one_letter_code
_entity_poly.pdbx_strand_id
1 'polypeptide(L)'
;MSLHGLLDAVVKDAALAEAITAAADGNRMHVDLVGPPAARPFAVAALARDSGRPVLAVTATGREAEDLAAALRSLLPPEGVVEYPSWETLPHERLSPRSDTVGRRLAVLRRLAHPRPDDPETGPVSVVVAPVRSVLQPQVKGLGDLEPVALRTGQ
;
A
#
# COMPACT_ATOMS: atom_id res chain seq x y z
N MET A 1 2.27 14.73 11.68
CA MET A 1 3.51 15.54 11.58
C MET A 1 4.29 15.00 10.40
N SER A 2 4.76 15.87 9.49
CA SER A 2 5.47 15.43 8.29
C SER A 2 6.94 15.13 8.60
N LEU A 3 7.44 13.97 8.18
CA LEU A 3 8.82 13.49 8.30
C LEU A 3 9.46 13.20 6.93
N HIS A 4 8.88 13.74 5.83
CA HIS A 4 9.31 13.45 4.46
C HIS A 4 10.82 13.67 4.23
N GLY A 5 11.37 14.77 4.73
CA GLY A 5 12.79 15.11 4.56
C GLY A 5 13.77 14.16 5.26
N LEU A 6 13.29 13.32 6.21
CA LEU A 6 14.14 12.32 6.85
C LEU A 6 14.56 11.22 5.86
N LEU A 7 13.74 10.95 4.84
CA LEU A 7 14.08 9.97 3.80
C LEU A 7 15.33 10.37 3.05
N ASP A 8 15.59 11.65 2.80
CA ASP A 8 16.78 12.11 2.07
C ASP A 8 18.09 11.79 2.80
N ALA A 9 18.04 11.66 4.14
CA ALA A 9 19.16 11.19 4.93
C ALA A 9 19.27 9.67 4.91
N VAL A 10 18.14 8.97 5.06
CA VAL A 10 18.12 7.49 5.22
C VAL A 10 18.50 6.77 3.92
N VAL A 11 18.11 7.30 2.74
CA VAL A 11 18.44 6.67 1.45
C VAL A 11 19.92 6.72 1.09
N LYS A 12 20.74 7.47 1.84
CA LYS A 12 22.20 7.49 1.70
C LYS A 12 22.88 6.29 2.36
N ASP A 13 22.15 5.50 3.15
CA ASP A 13 22.66 4.24 3.67
C ASP A 13 22.95 3.25 2.54
N ALA A 14 24.12 2.60 2.57
CA ALA A 14 24.59 1.76 1.48
C ALA A 14 23.68 0.53 1.25
N ALA A 15 23.17 -0.09 2.32
CA ALA A 15 22.32 -1.26 2.19
C ALA A 15 20.96 -0.89 1.59
N LEU A 16 20.41 0.27 1.97
CA LEU A 16 19.15 0.74 1.42
C LEU A 16 19.29 1.21 -0.03
N ALA A 17 20.37 1.90 -0.37
CA ALA A 17 20.67 2.32 -1.75
C ALA A 17 20.83 1.10 -2.68
N GLU A 18 21.48 0.03 -2.21
CA GLU A 18 21.58 -1.22 -2.97
C GLU A 18 20.20 -1.85 -3.19
N ALA A 19 19.34 -1.90 -2.17
CA ALA A 19 17.99 -2.44 -2.28
C ALA A 19 17.11 -1.62 -3.24
N ILE A 20 17.20 -0.29 -3.20
CA ILE A 20 16.51 0.59 -4.16
C ILE A 20 16.97 0.29 -5.58
N THR A 21 18.29 0.21 -5.81
CA THR A 21 18.86 -0.08 -7.13
C THR A 21 18.39 -1.44 -7.64
N ALA A 22 18.44 -2.47 -6.79
CA ALA A 22 17.97 -3.80 -7.14
C ALA A 22 16.47 -3.83 -7.51
N ALA A 23 15.64 -3.06 -6.79
CA ALA A 23 14.21 -2.95 -7.06
C ALA A 23 13.90 -2.18 -8.36
N ALA A 24 14.65 -1.12 -8.64
CA ALA A 24 14.51 -0.29 -9.84
C ALA A 24 14.94 -1.04 -11.11
N ASP A 25 16.11 -1.70 -11.08
CA ASP A 25 16.65 -2.44 -12.23
C ASP A 25 15.83 -3.70 -12.55
N GLY A 26 15.17 -4.28 -11.54
CA GLY A 26 14.39 -5.51 -11.68
C GLY A 26 15.21 -6.77 -12.00
N ASN A 27 16.54 -6.67 -12.01
CA ASN A 27 17.46 -7.76 -12.32
C ASN A 27 17.64 -8.76 -11.17
N ARG A 28 17.24 -8.40 -9.94
CA ARG A 28 17.26 -9.28 -8.78
C ARG A 28 15.84 -9.65 -8.38
N MET A 29 15.56 -10.95 -8.38
CA MET A 29 14.27 -11.49 -7.94
C MET A 29 14.10 -11.45 -6.41
N HIS A 30 15.20 -11.36 -5.67
CA HIS A 30 15.20 -11.43 -4.21
C HIS A 30 16.27 -10.53 -3.61
N VAL A 31 15.90 -9.83 -2.53
CA VAL A 31 16.79 -9.00 -1.71
C VAL A 31 16.36 -9.17 -0.25
N ASP A 32 17.30 -9.54 0.61
CA ASP A 32 17.09 -9.65 2.06
C ASP A 32 17.60 -8.40 2.76
N LEU A 33 16.70 -7.69 3.44
CA LEU A 33 17.04 -6.57 4.31
C LEU A 33 16.90 -7.01 5.77
N VAL A 34 18.03 -7.05 6.48
CA VAL A 34 18.07 -7.40 7.90
C VAL A 34 18.28 -6.15 8.72
N GLY A 35 17.36 -5.88 9.64
CA GLY A 35 17.42 -4.71 10.51
C GLY A 35 16.34 -4.71 11.59
N PRO A 36 16.37 -3.72 12.49
CA PRO A 36 15.35 -3.60 13.52
C PRO A 36 13.97 -3.30 12.90
N PRO A 37 12.86 -3.67 13.57
CA PRO A 37 11.51 -3.36 13.08
C PRO A 37 11.27 -1.88 12.77
N ALA A 38 11.93 -0.98 13.51
CA ALA A 38 11.86 0.46 13.30
C ALA A 38 12.40 0.92 11.93
N ALA A 39 13.21 0.11 11.25
CA ALA A 39 13.71 0.43 9.91
C ALA A 39 12.69 0.15 8.80
N ARG A 40 11.65 -0.65 9.06
CA ARG A 40 10.68 -1.10 8.04
C ARG A 40 9.97 0.06 7.33
N PRO A 41 9.42 1.09 8.02
CA PRO A 41 8.76 2.20 7.33
C PRO A 41 9.72 2.97 6.41
N PHE A 42 10.98 3.14 6.83
CA PHE A 42 11.99 3.81 6.01
C PHE A 42 12.36 3.00 4.77
N ALA A 43 12.57 1.68 4.92
CA ALA A 43 12.88 0.81 3.80
C ALA A 43 11.74 0.79 2.77
N VAL A 44 10.50 0.62 3.23
CA VAL A 44 9.32 0.62 2.35
C VAL A 44 9.12 1.97 1.67
N ALA A 45 9.26 3.07 2.41
CA ALA A 45 9.10 4.42 1.86
C ALA A 45 10.18 4.76 0.82
N ALA A 46 11.43 4.40 1.10
CA ALA A 46 12.55 4.56 0.17
C ALA A 46 12.35 3.76 -1.12
N LEU A 47 11.94 2.49 -1.01
CA LEU A 47 11.60 1.67 -2.17
C LEU A 47 10.48 2.30 -3.00
N ALA A 48 9.39 2.74 -2.37
CA ALA A 48 8.25 3.33 -3.07
C ALA A 48 8.60 4.66 -3.75
N ARG A 49 9.40 5.51 -3.10
CA ARG A 49 9.76 6.83 -3.61
C ARG A 49 10.80 6.75 -4.73
N ASP A 50 11.84 5.93 -4.55
CA ASP A 50 13.06 6.03 -5.37
C ASP A 50 13.16 4.91 -6.43
N SER A 51 12.40 3.82 -6.32
CA SER A 51 12.35 2.79 -7.38
C SER A 51 11.36 3.10 -8.52
N GLY A 52 10.44 4.06 -8.31
CA GLY A 52 9.37 4.39 -9.25
C GLY A 52 8.31 3.30 -9.43
N ARG A 53 8.27 2.29 -8.54
CA ARG A 53 7.33 1.16 -8.59
C ARG A 53 6.42 1.15 -7.35
N PRO A 54 5.14 0.81 -7.50
CA PRO A 54 4.26 0.64 -6.35
C PRO A 54 4.72 -0.54 -5.48
N VAL A 55 4.64 -0.36 -4.16
CA VAL A 55 5.07 -1.37 -3.18
C VAL A 55 3.84 -2.02 -2.52
N LEU A 56 3.82 -3.34 -2.47
CA LEU A 56 2.93 -4.10 -1.58
C LEU A 56 3.69 -4.48 -0.31
N ALA A 57 3.40 -3.78 0.79
CA ALA A 57 3.97 -4.08 2.10
C ALA A 57 3.07 -5.08 2.83
N VAL A 58 3.56 -6.32 3.01
CA VAL A 58 2.82 -7.39 3.66
C VAL A 58 3.20 -7.50 5.14
N THR A 59 2.22 -7.46 6.04
CA THR A 59 2.41 -7.62 7.49
C THR A 59 1.79 -8.92 8.00
N ALA A 60 2.13 -9.35 9.22
CA ALA A 60 1.54 -10.56 9.78
C ALA A 60 0.09 -10.33 10.22
N THR A 61 -0.20 -9.15 10.79
CA THR A 61 -1.50 -8.82 11.38
C THR A 61 -2.08 -7.52 10.85
N GLY A 62 -3.40 -7.34 11.00
CA GLY A 62 -4.07 -6.09 10.67
C GLY A 62 -3.55 -4.91 11.48
N ARG A 63 -3.23 -5.14 12.77
CA ARG A 63 -2.68 -4.09 13.63
C ARG A 63 -1.31 -3.60 13.14
N GLU A 64 -0.44 -4.52 12.74
CA GLU A 64 0.85 -4.14 12.15
C GLU A 64 0.68 -3.39 10.82
N ALA A 65 -0.35 -3.73 10.03
CA ALA A 65 -0.64 -3.01 8.79
C ALA A 65 -1.08 -1.56 9.09
N GLU A 66 -1.96 -1.37 10.07
CA GLU A 66 -2.40 -0.03 10.52
C GLU A 66 -1.21 0.81 11.02
N ASP A 67 -0.38 0.23 11.90
CA ASP A 67 0.78 0.91 12.48
C ASP A 67 1.81 1.28 11.39
N LEU A 68 2.06 0.37 10.43
CA LEU A 68 2.96 0.63 9.29
C LEU A 68 2.39 1.71 8.35
N ALA A 69 1.10 1.65 8.02
CA ALA A 69 0.46 2.65 7.18
C ALA A 69 0.52 4.05 7.83
N ALA A 70 0.28 4.15 9.14
CA ALA A 70 0.39 5.40 9.88
C ALA A 70 1.82 5.99 9.84
N ALA A 71 2.84 5.13 10.00
CA ALA A 71 4.24 5.54 9.88
C ALA A 71 4.57 6.01 8.45
N LEU A 72 4.13 5.27 7.44
CA LEU A 72 4.36 5.60 6.03
C LEU A 72 3.68 6.91 5.61
N ARG A 73 2.46 7.21 6.09
CA ARG A 73 1.79 8.50 5.85
C ARG A 73 2.50 9.70 6.47
N SER A 74 3.45 9.45 7.38
CA SER A 74 4.33 10.52 7.89
C SER A 74 5.58 10.71 7.02
N LEU A 75 5.96 9.72 6.21
CA LEU A 75 7.17 9.71 5.37
C LEU A 75 6.88 10.00 3.89
N LEU A 76 5.66 9.69 3.43
CA LEU A 76 5.19 9.79 2.05
C LEU A 76 3.90 10.62 1.98
N PRO A 77 3.54 11.14 0.79
CA PRO A 77 2.26 11.79 0.59
C PRO A 77 1.12 10.84 1.00
N PRO A 78 0.27 11.23 1.97
CA PRO A 78 -0.62 10.30 2.66
C PRO A 78 -1.66 9.64 1.74
N GLU A 79 -2.11 10.36 0.72
CA GLU A 79 -3.02 9.89 -0.31
C GLU A 79 -2.48 8.69 -1.10
N GLY A 80 -1.14 8.58 -1.25
CA GLY A 80 -0.48 7.48 -1.95
C GLY A 80 -0.29 6.21 -1.11
N VAL A 81 -0.62 6.24 0.19
CA VAL A 81 -0.44 5.12 1.12
C VAL A 81 -1.80 4.57 1.56
N VAL A 82 -2.17 3.42 1.00
CA VAL A 82 -3.49 2.80 1.22
C VAL A 82 -3.38 1.49 1.98
N GLU A 83 -4.39 1.21 2.81
CA GLU A 83 -4.53 -0.06 3.50
C GLU A 83 -5.46 -0.98 2.70
N TYR A 84 -5.07 -2.25 2.53
CA TYR A 84 -5.90 -3.28 1.91
C TYR A 84 -6.37 -4.28 2.99
N PRO A 85 -7.50 -4.01 3.66
CA PRO A 85 -7.89 -4.74 4.87
C PRO A 85 -8.35 -6.16 4.57
N SER A 86 -8.14 -7.08 5.51
CA SER A 86 -8.74 -8.42 5.45
C SER A 86 -10.25 -8.35 5.72
N TRP A 87 -11.01 -9.31 5.20
CA TRP A 87 -12.34 -9.57 5.74
C TRP A 87 -12.30 -9.97 7.21
N GLU A 88 -13.30 -9.51 7.97
CA GLU A 88 -13.55 -9.92 9.35
C GLU A 88 -14.04 -11.36 9.42
N THR A 89 -14.68 -11.84 8.35
CA THR A 89 -15.18 -13.20 8.18
C THR A 89 -14.14 -14.11 7.51
N LEU A 90 -14.27 -15.41 7.74
CA LEU A 90 -13.43 -16.42 7.11
C LEU A 90 -13.97 -16.82 5.74
N PRO A 91 -13.11 -17.35 4.84
CA PRO A 91 -13.58 -18.01 3.64
C PRO A 91 -14.61 -19.10 3.96
N HIS A 92 -15.70 -19.13 3.21
CA HIS A 92 -16.84 -20.06 3.36
C HIS A 92 -17.71 -19.86 4.62
N GLU A 93 -17.48 -18.81 5.40
CA GLU A 93 -18.38 -18.44 6.48
C GLU A 93 -19.72 -17.95 5.91
N ARG A 94 -20.85 -18.37 6.52
CA ARG A 94 -22.21 -17.93 6.12
C ARG A 94 -22.55 -16.56 6.69
N LEU A 95 -21.59 -15.65 6.63
CA LEU A 95 -21.70 -14.27 7.08
C LEU A 95 -20.99 -13.38 6.08
N SER A 96 -21.70 -12.36 5.59
CA SER A 96 -21.08 -11.36 4.73
C SER A 96 -20.06 -10.54 5.51
N PRO A 97 -18.89 -10.23 4.92
CA PRO A 97 -17.99 -9.23 5.48
C PRO A 97 -18.70 -7.87 5.56
N ARG A 98 -18.20 -6.98 6.41
CA ARG A 98 -18.82 -5.66 6.57
C ARG A 98 -18.67 -4.83 5.30
N SER A 99 -19.71 -4.07 4.95
CA SER A 99 -19.75 -3.29 3.71
C SER A 99 -18.67 -2.21 3.62
N ASP A 100 -18.23 -1.65 4.75
CA ASP A 100 -17.12 -0.69 4.81
C ASP A 100 -15.78 -1.34 4.47
N THR A 101 -15.53 -2.55 4.94
CA THR A 101 -14.33 -3.32 4.59
C THR A 101 -14.35 -3.72 3.11
N VAL A 102 -15.51 -4.15 2.59
CA VAL A 102 -15.67 -4.42 1.15
C VAL A 102 -15.43 -3.15 0.32
N GLY A 103 -16.05 -2.02 0.71
CA GLY A 103 -15.89 -0.74 0.03
C GLY A 103 -14.44 -0.27 -0.02
N ARG A 104 -13.71 -0.34 1.10
CA ARG A 104 -12.27 0.00 1.16
C ARG A 104 -11.44 -0.86 0.22
N ARG A 105 -11.68 -2.17 0.18
CA ARG A 105 -10.97 -3.08 -0.74
C ARG A 105 -11.26 -2.73 -2.20
N LEU A 106 -12.53 -2.48 -2.56
CA LEU A 106 -12.91 -2.09 -3.91
C LEU A 106 -12.29 -0.75 -4.31
N ALA A 107 -12.25 0.23 -3.41
CA ALA A 107 -11.60 1.52 -3.65
C ALA A 107 -10.10 1.35 -3.97
N VAL A 108 -9.37 0.52 -3.21
CA VAL A 108 -7.96 0.22 -3.50
C VAL A 108 -7.80 -0.45 -4.85
N LEU A 109 -8.59 -1.48 -5.17
CA LEU A 109 -8.51 -2.17 -6.46
C LEU A 109 -8.84 -1.23 -7.63
N ARG A 110 -9.83 -0.35 -7.46
CA ARG A 110 -10.19 0.66 -8.46
C ARG A 110 -9.05 1.64 -8.70
N ARG A 111 -8.42 2.15 -7.64
CA ARG A 111 -7.26 3.05 -7.76
C ARG A 111 -6.06 2.40 -8.43
N LEU A 112 -5.82 1.11 -8.18
CA LEU A 112 -4.75 0.36 -8.84
C LEU A 112 -5.02 0.14 -10.34
N ALA A 113 -6.27 -0.11 -10.73
CA ALA A 113 -6.66 -0.39 -12.11
C ALA A 113 -6.90 0.88 -12.94
N HIS A 114 -7.46 1.93 -12.33
CA HIS A 114 -7.92 3.16 -12.99
C HIS A 114 -7.53 4.42 -12.18
N PRO A 115 -6.24 4.69 -11.96
CA PRO A 115 -5.80 5.87 -11.21
C PRO A 115 -6.16 7.17 -11.96
N ARG A 116 -6.66 8.17 -11.24
CA ARG A 116 -6.97 9.51 -11.76
C ARG A 116 -6.07 10.56 -11.10
N PRO A 117 -5.00 11.03 -11.77
CA PRO A 117 -4.04 11.95 -11.18
C PRO A 117 -4.62 13.30 -10.72
N ASP A 118 -5.76 13.67 -11.27
CA ASP A 118 -6.50 14.91 -11.01
C ASP A 118 -7.45 14.82 -9.80
N ASP A 119 -7.64 13.63 -9.23
CA ASP A 119 -8.51 13.40 -8.08
C ASP A 119 -7.71 12.83 -6.89
N PRO A 120 -7.55 13.58 -5.78
CA PRO A 120 -6.86 13.09 -4.59
C PRO A 120 -7.42 11.78 -4.02
N GLU A 121 -8.73 11.53 -4.16
CA GLU A 121 -9.38 10.32 -3.64
C GLU A 121 -9.14 9.10 -4.53
N THR A 122 -8.93 9.31 -5.83
CA THR A 122 -8.72 8.24 -6.82
C THR A 122 -7.37 8.26 -7.51
N GLY A 123 -6.42 9.03 -6.99
CA GLY A 123 -5.06 9.17 -7.48
C GLY A 123 -4.19 7.91 -7.40
N PRO A 124 -3.00 7.96 -8.01
CA PRO A 124 -2.08 6.83 -8.04
C PRO A 124 -1.70 6.36 -6.62
N VAL A 125 -1.44 5.06 -6.48
CA VAL A 125 -1.04 4.43 -5.23
C VAL A 125 0.45 4.13 -5.26
N SER A 126 1.18 4.59 -4.25
CA SER A 126 2.61 4.33 -4.09
C SER A 126 2.87 3.11 -3.19
N VAL A 127 2.07 2.95 -2.13
CA VAL A 127 2.19 1.82 -1.21
C VAL A 127 0.80 1.26 -0.87
N VAL A 128 0.63 -0.04 -1.06
CA VAL A 128 -0.46 -0.83 -0.49
C VAL A 128 0.07 -1.56 0.74
N VAL A 129 -0.51 -1.32 1.91
CA VAL A 129 -0.19 -2.07 3.13
C VAL A 129 -1.27 -3.10 3.38
N ALA A 130 -0.92 -4.37 3.52
CA ALA A 130 -1.88 -5.46 3.65
C ALA A 130 -1.41 -6.50 4.67
N PRO A 131 -2.25 -6.95 5.61
CA PRO A 131 -1.95 -8.16 6.37
C PRO A 131 -1.97 -9.38 5.44
N VAL A 132 -1.19 -10.41 5.77
CA VAL A 132 -1.05 -11.64 4.97
C VAL A 132 -2.39 -12.29 4.65
N ARG A 133 -3.35 -12.26 5.58
CA ARG A 133 -4.71 -12.76 5.37
C ARG A 133 -5.41 -12.08 4.18
N SER A 134 -5.22 -10.77 4.02
CA SER A 134 -5.85 -9.99 2.95
C SER A 134 -5.31 -10.38 1.57
N VAL A 135 -4.02 -10.68 1.51
CA VAL A 135 -3.29 -11.10 0.30
C VAL A 135 -3.69 -12.52 -0.11
N LEU A 136 -3.84 -13.43 0.86
CA LEU A 136 -4.20 -14.82 0.60
C LEU A 136 -5.69 -15.04 0.32
N GLN A 137 -6.55 -14.06 0.66
CA GLN A 137 -7.99 -14.13 0.40
C GLN A 137 -8.28 -14.09 -1.10
N PRO A 138 -8.90 -15.14 -1.69
CA PRO A 138 -9.22 -15.16 -3.11
C PRO A 138 -10.09 -13.97 -3.52
N GLN A 139 -9.77 -13.36 -4.66
CA GLN A 139 -10.54 -12.26 -5.24
C GLN A 139 -11.15 -12.66 -6.58
N VAL A 140 -12.34 -12.15 -6.86
CA VAL A 140 -12.95 -12.25 -8.19
C VAL A 140 -12.18 -11.32 -9.14
N LYS A 141 -11.90 -11.80 -10.35
CA LYS A 141 -11.26 -10.98 -11.39
C LYS A 141 -12.19 -9.83 -11.80
N GLY A 142 -11.62 -8.66 -12.07
CA GLY A 142 -12.36 -7.50 -12.60
C GLY A 142 -13.04 -6.62 -11.54
N LEU A 143 -12.85 -6.89 -10.24
CA LEU A 143 -13.42 -6.04 -9.18
C LEU A 143 -12.94 -4.58 -9.24
N GLY A 144 -11.72 -4.33 -9.74
CA GLY A 144 -11.22 -2.96 -9.95
C GLY A 144 -11.85 -2.23 -11.14
N ASP A 145 -12.51 -2.96 -12.04
CA ASP A 145 -13.16 -2.39 -13.23
C ASP A 145 -14.59 -1.90 -12.95
N LEU A 146 -15.14 -2.21 -11.76
CA LEU A 146 -16.42 -1.70 -11.32
C LEU A 146 -16.38 -0.17 -11.25
N GLU A 147 -17.27 0.48 -12.00
CA GLU A 147 -17.39 1.92 -12.02
C GLU A 147 -18.26 2.41 -10.85
N PRO A 148 -17.73 3.27 -9.95
CA PRO A 148 -18.51 3.80 -8.85
C PRO A 148 -19.50 4.87 -9.34
N VAL A 149 -20.60 5.04 -8.61
CA VAL A 149 -21.49 6.19 -8.81
C VAL A 149 -20.83 7.43 -8.21
N ALA A 150 -20.55 8.43 -9.05
CA ALA A 150 -20.01 9.72 -8.62
C ALA A 150 -21.14 10.75 -8.50
N LEU A 151 -21.17 11.47 -7.38
CA LEU A 151 -22.14 12.52 -7.10
C LEU A 151 -21.40 13.84 -6.87
N ARG A 152 -21.93 14.94 -7.40
CA ARG A 152 -21.36 16.29 -7.20
C ARG A 152 -22.48 17.31 -7.07
N THR A 153 -22.19 18.49 -6.52
CA THR A 153 -23.21 19.53 -6.41
C THR A 153 -23.78 19.87 -7.80
N GLY A 154 -25.07 19.58 -7.99
CA GLY A 154 -25.78 19.80 -9.25
C GLY A 154 -25.72 18.66 -10.28
N GLN A 155 -25.12 17.49 -9.96
CA GLN A 155 -25.17 16.28 -10.80
C GLN A 155 -25.20 14.99 -9.99
#